data_AF-A0A831XTB7-F1
#
_entry.id   AF-A0A831XTB7-F1
#
_cell.length_a   1.000
_cell.length_b   1.000
_cell.length_c   1.000
_cell.angle_alpha   90.00
_cell.angle_beta   90.00
_cell.angle_gamma   90.00
#
_symmetry.space_group_name_H-M   'P 1'
#
loop_
_entity.id
_entity.type
_entity.pdbx_description
1 polymer ?
#
loop_
_entity_poly.entity_id
_entity_poly.type
_entity_poly.pdbx_seq_one_letter_code
_entity_poly.pdbx_strand_id
1 'polypeptide(L)'
;LMAVIGVPMYVCATASTPIAAGLLVAGMSPGAALVFLLAGPATNIGTLGILRQHFGTRRIVLYLATVIGSALIAGIVLDLLWARFDWALPQSAPTGHAMAGNGIAVAALVVLVLATLSAYWRRYRKRQTPGEGACGRSEDRDGCQ
;
A
#
# COMPACT_ATOMS: atom_id res chain seq x y z
N LEU A 1 -23.73 10.87 8.18
CA LEU A 1 -23.40 10.81 6.73
C LEU A 1 -21.99 11.30 6.43
N MET A 2 -21.65 12.56 6.72
CA MET A 2 -20.29 13.10 6.50
C MET A 2 -19.19 12.33 7.24
N ALA A 3 -19.43 11.86 8.47
CA ALA A 3 -18.48 11.01 9.19
C ALA A 3 -18.29 9.62 8.56
N VAL A 4 -19.34 9.02 7.97
CA VAL A 4 -19.27 7.66 7.39
C VAL A 4 -18.50 7.65 6.07
N ILE A 5 -18.64 8.71 5.27
CA ILE A 5 -17.92 8.90 4.00
C ILE A 5 -16.52 9.51 4.27
N GLY A 6 -16.41 10.35 5.30
CA GLY A 6 -15.18 11.03 5.68
C GLY A 6 -14.17 10.15 6.40
N VAL A 7 -14.58 9.20 7.24
CA VAL A 7 -13.66 8.32 8.00
C VAL A 7 -12.70 7.52 7.09
N PRO A 8 -13.15 6.88 5.98
CA PRO A 8 -12.24 6.26 5.02
C PRO A 8 -11.34 7.27 4.29
N MET A 9 -11.81 8.52 4.14
CA MET A 9 -11.10 9.57 3.42
C MET A 9 -10.15 10.41 4.30
N TYR A 10 -10.29 10.35 5.63
CA TYR A 10 -9.54 11.17 6.61
C TYR A 10 -8.06 10.77 6.74
N VAL A 11 -7.60 9.75 6.01
CA VAL A 11 -6.17 9.51 5.79
C VAL A 11 -5.66 10.55 4.79
N CYS A 12 -5.49 11.76 5.29
CA CYS A 12 -4.84 12.86 4.61
C CYS A 12 -3.46 13.09 5.23
N ALA A 13 -2.55 13.77 4.52
CA ALA A 13 -1.14 13.94 4.91
C ALA A 13 -0.95 14.30 6.39
N THR A 14 -1.87 15.08 6.97
CA THR A 14 -1.93 15.45 8.39
C THR A 14 -1.92 14.25 9.35
N ALA A 15 -2.62 13.15 9.03
CA ALA A 15 -2.62 11.93 9.82
C ALA A 15 -1.34 11.09 9.61
N SER A 16 -0.73 11.19 8.42
CA SER A 16 0.52 10.49 8.09
C SER A 16 1.75 11.14 8.73
N THR A 17 1.73 12.45 9.00
CA THR A 17 2.83 13.18 9.66
C THR A 17 3.22 12.65 11.04
N PRO A 18 2.31 12.52 12.03
CA PRO A 18 2.67 11.99 13.35
C PRO A 18 3.12 10.52 13.29
N ILE A 19 2.55 9.74 12.36
CA ILE A 19 2.97 8.36 12.14
C ILE A 19 4.41 8.32 11.60
N ALA A 20 4.72 9.15 10.59
CA ALA A 20 6.07 9.23 10.03
C ALA A 20 7.09 9.70 11.08
N ALA A 21 6.74 10.68 11.91
CA ALA A 21 7.57 11.11 13.03
C ALA A 21 7.81 9.97 14.03
N GLY A 22 6.78 9.19 14.37
CA GLY A 22 6.92 8.01 15.22
C GLY A 22 7.82 6.92 14.61
N LEU A 23 7.72 6.71 13.30
CA LEU A 23 8.57 5.75 12.58
C LEU A 23 10.04 6.19 12.55
N LEU A 24 10.31 7.50 12.40
CA LEU A 24 11.65 8.06 12.51
C LEU A 24 12.25 7.83 13.90
N VAL A 25 11.48 8.09 14.96
CA VAL A 25 11.91 7.84 16.34
C VAL A 25 12.11 6.34 16.60
N ALA A 26 11.36 5.47 15.93
CA ALA A 26 11.53 4.02 15.96
C ALA A 26 12.78 3.52 15.19
N GLY A 27 13.54 4.40 14.54
CA GLY A 27 14.78 4.06 13.82
C GLY A 27 14.60 3.72 12.34
N MET A 28 13.44 4.04 11.74
CA MET A 28 13.25 3.93 10.29
C MET A 28 14.08 4.99 9.55
N SER A 29 14.59 4.66 8.35
CA SER A 29 15.36 5.62 7.55
C SER A 29 14.50 6.84 7.17
N PRO A 30 15.09 8.06 7.10
CA PRO A 30 14.36 9.26 6.72
C PRO A 30 13.76 9.17 5.31
N GLY A 31 14.42 8.49 4.39
CA GLY A 31 13.88 8.17 3.06
C GLY A 31 12.64 7.28 3.12
N ALA A 32 12.60 6.26 3.99
CA ALA A 32 11.43 5.40 4.15
C ALA A 32 10.23 6.15 4.78
N ALA A 33 10.47 7.05 5.73
CA ALA A 33 9.44 7.93 6.27
C ALA A 33 8.86 8.88 5.20
N LEU A 34 9.72 9.41 4.31
CA LEU A 34 9.32 10.23 3.17
C LEU A 34 8.45 9.44 2.18
N VAL A 35 8.86 8.22 1.82
CA VAL A 35 8.09 7.33 0.94
C VAL A 35 6.71 7.05 1.51
N PHE A 36 6.61 6.78 2.81
CA PHE A 36 5.34 6.57 3.49
C PHE A 36 4.43 7.81 3.42
N LEU A 37 4.99 9.00 3.67
CA LEU A 37 4.25 10.27 3.58
C LEU A 37 3.73 10.56 2.17
N LEU A 38 4.48 10.19 1.14
CA LEU A 38 4.10 10.39 -0.26
C LEU A 38 3.08 9.35 -0.72
N ALA A 39 3.31 8.07 -0.41
CA ALA A 39 2.48 6.96 -0.90
C ALA A 39 1.15 6.83 -0.12
N GLY A 40 1.13 7.14 1.17
CA GLY A 40 -0.04 6.93 2.04
C GLY A 40 -1.28 7.71 1.57
N PRO A 41 -1.23 9.04 1.49
CA PRO A 41 -2.35 9.85 0.99
C PRO A 41 -2.64 9.60 -0.49
N ALA A 42 -1.61 9.34 -1.29
CA ALA A 42 -1.76 9.14 -2.73
C ALA A 42 -2.51 7.84 -3.10
N THR A 43 -2.51 6.84 -2.20
CA THR A 43 -3.20 5.55 -2.36
C THR A 43 -4.53 5.48 -1.61
N ASN A 44 -5.06 6.62 -1.15
CA ASN A 44 -6.33 6.68 -0.43
C ASN A 44 -7.50 6.12 -1.30
N ILE A 45 -8.28 5.21 -0.70
CA ILE A 45 -9.40 4.50 -1.34
C ILE A 45 -10.43 5.48 -1.91
N GLY A 46 -10.68 6.62 -1.26
CA GLY A 46 -11.59 7.64 -1.76
C GLY A 46 -11.11 8.25 -3.07
N THR A 47 -9.85 8.69 -3.10
CA THR A 47 -9.23 9.28 -4.30
C THR A 47 -9.13 8.27 -5.44
N LEU A 48 -8.69 7.04 -5.14
CA LEU A 48 -8.61 5.97 -6.13
C LEU A 48 -9.98 5.51 -6.64
N GLY A 49 -11.01 5.56 -5.79
CA GLY A 49 -12.39 5.25 -6.16
C GLY A 49 -12.95 6.23 -7.18
N ILE A 50 -12.80 7.53 -6.93
CA ILE A 50 -13.23 8.60 -7.85
C ILE A 50 -12.43 8.52 -9.15
N LEU A 51 -11.11 8.33 -9.06
CA LEU A 51 -10.24 8.22 -10.22
C LEU A 51 -10.62 7.00 -11.07
N ARG A 52 -11.03 5.88 -10.45
CA ARG A 52 -11.48 4.65 -11.16
C ARG A 52 -12.72 4.90 -11.99
N GLN A 53 -13.66 5.65 -11.45
CA GLN A 53 -14.93 5.94 -12.13
C GLN A 53 -14.72 6.85 -13.34
N HIS A 54 -13.79 7.81 -13.28
CA HIS A 54 -13.55 8.77 -14.37
C HIS A 54 -12.53 8.30 -15.42
N PHE A 55 -11.41 7.70 -15.01
CA PHE A 55 -10.27 7.46 -15.89
C PHE A 55 -10.08 6.00 -16.29
N GLY A 56 -10.83 5.08 -15.66
CA GLY A 56 -10.71 3.65 -15.88
C GLY A 56 -9.45 3.02 -15.27
N THR A 57 -9.48 1.70 -15.09
CA THR A 57 -8.45 0.98 -14.32
C THR A 57 -7.04 1.07 -14.92
N ARG A 58 -6.90 1.14 -16.26
CA ARG A 58 -5.57 1.20 -16.91
C ARG A 58 -4.77 2.44 -16.52
N ARG A 59 -5.42 3.61 -16.46
CA ARG A 59 -4.75 4.89 -16.15
C ARG A 59 -4.30 4.95 -14.69
N ILE A 60 -5.03 4.27 -13.81
CA ILE A 60 -4.73 4.23 -12.38
C ILE A 60 -3.53 3.37 -12.07
N VAL A 61 -3.38 2.26 -12.77
CA VAL A 61 -2.17 1.44 -12.63
C VAL A 61 -0.95 2.24 -13.03
N LEU A 62 -1.03 2.99 -14.13
CA LEU A 62 0.07 3.86 -14.56
C LEU A 62 0.35 4.96 -13.54
N TYR A 63 -0.70 5.63 -13.04
CA TYR A 63 -0.59 6.63 -11.97
C TYR A 63 0.09 6.06 -10.72
N LEU A 64 -0.37 4.91 -10.22
CA LEU A 64 0.22 4.27 -9.03
C LEU A 64 1.69 3.90 -9.26
N ALA A 65 2.01 3.35 -10.43
CA ALA A 65 3.37 3.01 -10.80
C ALA A 65 4.28 4.25 -10.82
N THR A 66 3.81 5.35 -11.42
CA THR A 66 4.57 6.61 -11.46
C THR A 66 4.76 7.22 -10.08
N VAL A 67 3.72 7.25 -9.24
CA VAL A 67 3.78 7.82 -7.88
C VAL A 67 4.69 7.01 -6.98
N ILE A 68 4.53 5.68 -6.97
CA ILE A 68 5.38 4.79 -6.17
C ILE A 68 6.82 4.87 -6.69
N GLY A 69 7.01 4.85 -8.01
CA GLY A 69 8.33 4.99 -8.63
C GLY A 69 9.02 6.30 -8.24
N SER A 70 8.34 7.43 -8.36
CA SER A 70 8.89 8.73 -7.97
C SER A 70 9.17 8.83 -6.47
N ALA A 71 8.30 8.26 -5.63
CA ALA A 71 8.49 8.26 -4.19
C ALA A 71 9.71 7.44 -3.78
N LEU A 72 9.89 6.25 -4.36
CA LEU A 72 11.06 5.40 -4.11
C LEU A 72 12.36 6.08 -4.56
N ILE A 73 12.38 6.66 -5.75
CA ILE A 73 13.55 7.40 -6.24
C ILE A 73 13.88 8.56 -5.28
N ALA A 74 12.87 9.35 -4.88
CA ALA A 74 13.05 10.45 -3.94
C ALA A 74 13.53 9.97 -2.56
N GLY A 75 13.00 8.86 -2.05
CA GLY A 75 13.42 8.26 -0.79
C GLY A 75 14.87 7.77 -0.82
N ILE A 76 15.28 7.10 -1.90
CA ILE A 76 16.66 6.65 -2.09
C ILE A 76 17.61 7.86 -2.19
N VAL A 77 17.24 8.88 -2.97
CA VAL A 77 18.02 10.12 -3.09
C VAL A 77 18.13 10.82 -1.74
N LEU A 78 17.06 10.85 -0.96
CA LEU A 78 17.07 11.45 0.38
C LEU A 78 17.97 10.65 1.34
N ASP A 79 17.89 9.32 1.35
CA ASP A 79 18.77 8.48 2.17
C ASP A 79 20.25 8.66 1.79
N LEU A 80 20.55 8.75 0.49
CA LEU A 80 21.89 9.05 -0.01
C LEU A 80 22.37 10.45 0.42
N LEU A 81 21.50 11.45 0.32
CA LEU A 81 21.83 12.81 0.71
C LEU A 81 22.03 12.90 2.23
N TRP A 82 21.18 12.24 3.00
CA TRP A 82 21.26 12.16 4.45
C TRP A 82 22.57 11.50 4.91
N ALA A 83 22.98 10.43 4.24
CA ALA A 83 24.27 9.77 4.48
C ALA A 83 25.48 10.65 4.10
N ARG A 84 25.32 11.60 3.16
CA ARG A 84 26.38 12.54 2.74
C ARG A 84 26.45 13.81 3.57
N PHE A 85 25.36 14.19 4.24
CA PHE A 85 25.27 15.44 4.99
C PHE A 85 25.68 15.31 6.46
N ASP A 86 26.12 14.12 6.91
CA ASP A 86 26.58 13.81 8.28
C ASP A 86 25.64 14.37 9.37
N TRP A 87 24.34 14.46 9.09
CA TRP A 87 23.31 14.82 10.07
C TRP A 87 23.01 13.60 10.93
N ALA A 88 24.05 13.09 11.59
CA ALA A 88 23.96 12.09 12.62
C ALA A 88 23.30 12.76 13.83
N LEU A 89 21.97 12.66 13.91
CA LEU A 89 21.32 12.72 15.21
C LEU A 89 22.03 11.69 16.10
N PRO A 90 22.51 12.07 17.30
CA PRO A 90 23.14 11.12 18.20
C PRO A 90 22.20 9.92 18.34
N GLN A 91 22.66 8.75 17.90
CA GLN A 91 21.91 7.51 18.04
C GLN A 91 22.00 7.06 19.49
N SER A 92 21.40 7.84 20.39
CA SER A 92 21.01 7.36 21.71
C SER A 92 19.78 6.48 21.53
N ALA A 93 19.98 5.33 20.87
CA ALA A 93 19.13 4.18 21.11
C ALA A 93 19.40 3.76 22.56
N PRO A 94 18.44 3.90 23.50
CA PRO A 94 18.57 3.20 24.76
C PRO A 94 18.54 1.72 24.40
N THR A 95 19.64 1.04 24.71
CA THR A 95 19.71 -0.41 24.93
C THR A 95 18.38 -0.98 25.42
N GLY A 96 17.70 -1.76 24.58
CA GLY A 96 16.39 -2.34 24.89
C GLY A 96 16.11 -3.57 24.04
N HIS A 97 16.65 -4.71 24.47
CA HIS A 97 16.46 -6.07 23.97
C HIS A 97 17.16 -6.42 22.64
N ALA A 98 18.40 -6.86 22.77
CA ALA A 98 19.10 -7.66 21.77
C ALA A 98 18.23 -8.86 21.34
N MET A 99 17.55 -8.73 20.21
CA MET A 99 17.08 -9.88 19.44
C MET A 99 18.27 -10.51 18.73
N ALA A 100 19.19 -11.05 19.51
CA ALA A 100 20.17 -12.02 19.06
C ALA A 100 19.40 -13.28 18.64
N GLY A 101 19.04 -13.37 17.36
CA GLY A 101 18.25 -14.49 16.84
C GLY A 101 17.61 -14.21 15.49
N ASN A 102 18.40 -13.74 14.51
CA ASN A 102 18.01 -13.34 13.16
C ASN A 102 17.38 -14.46 12.27
N GLY A 103 16.97 -15.59 12.87
CA GLY A 103 16.24 -16.66 12.18
C GLY A 103 14.72 -16.53 12.29
N ILE A 104 14.19 -16.17 13.47
CA ILE A 104 12.74 -16.21 13.73
C ILE A 104 12.04 -15.00 13.10
N ALA A 105 12.66 -13.81 13.14
CA ALA A 105 12.11 -12.61 12.52
C ALA A 105 12.06 -12.74 10.98
N VAL A 106 13.12 -13.29 10.38
CA VAL A 106 13.17 -13.57 8.94
C VAL A 106 12.18 -14.68 8.58
N ALA A 107 12.09 -15.75 9.39
CA ALA A 107 11.10 -16.81 9.18
C ALA A 107 9.65 -16.29 9.28
N ALA A 108 9.36 -15.41 10.24
CA ALA A 108 8.04 -14.80 10.40
C ALA A 108 7.68 -13.93 9.18
N LEU A 109 8.63 -13.12 8.70
CA LEU A 109 8.45 -12.33 7.47
C LEU A 109 8.23 -13.23 6.25
N VAL A 110 9.02 -14.29 6.09
CA VAL A 110 8.86 -15.25 4.97
C VAL A 110 7.52 -15.98 5.05
N VAL A 111 7.09 -16.41 6.23
CA VAL A 111 5.78 -17.06 6.43
C VAL A 111 4.64 -16.11 6.13
N LEU A 112 4.73 -14.85 6.58
CA LEU A 112 3.70 -13.84 6.30
C LEU A 112 3.64 -13.50 4.80
N VAL A 113 4.78 -13.42 4.12
CA VAL A 113 4.84 -13.21 2.66
C VAL A 113 4.28 -14.42 1.90
N LEU A 114 4.62 -15.65 2.30
CA LEU A 114 4.07 -16.87 1.67
C LEU A 114 2.57 -17.04 1.95
N ALA A 115 2.11 -16.70 3.15
CA ALA A 115 0.69 -16.75 3.51
C ALA A 115 -0.11 -15.73 2.69
N THR A 116 0.38 -14.49 2.57
CA THR A 116 -0.27 -13.46 1.76
C THR A 116 -0.25 -13.79 0.27
N LEU A 117 0.85 -14.33 -0.26
CA LEU A 117 0.94 -14.80 -1.65
C LEU A 117 0.01 -15.99 -1.90
N SER A 118 -0.04 -16.98 -1.01
CA SER A 118 -0.93 -18.15 -1.18
C SER A 118 -2.40 -17.79 -1.03
N ALA A 119 -2.75 -16.80 -0.18
CA ALA A 119 -4.10 -16.28 -0.06
C ALA A 119 -4.48 -15.44 -1.29
N TYR A 120 -3.56 -14.63 -1.79
CA TYR A 120 -3.72 -13.87 -3.03
C TYR A 120 -3.92 -14.81 -4.23
N TRP A 121 -3.08 -15.84 -4.37
CA TRP A 121 -3.16 -16.83 -5.44
C TRP A 121 -4.41 -17.70 -5.34
N ARG A 122 -4.85 -18.09 -4.14
CA ARG A 122 -6.14 -18.78 -3.97
C ARG A 122 -7.32 -17.91 -4.38
N ARG A 123 -7.28 -16.61 -4.06
CA ARG A 123 -8.32 -15.65 -4.44
C ARG A 123 -8.29 -15.32 -5.93
N TYR A 124 -7.12 -15.40 -6.57
CA TYR A 124 -6.93 -15.26 -8.01
C TYR A 124 -7.42 -16.50 -8.77
N ARG A 125 -7.08 -17.71 -8.29
CA ARG A 125 -7.50 -18.99 -8.89
C ARG A 125 -9.02 -19.19 -8.83
N LYS A 126 -9.70 -18.74 -7.76
CA LYS A 126 -11.17 -18.74 -7.69
C LYS A 126 -11.84 -17.74 -8.64
N ARG A 127 -11.11 -16.79 -9.22
CA ARG A 127 -11.62 -15.86 -10.24
C ARG A 127 -11.38 -16.37 -11.68
N GLN A 128 -10.70 -17.50 -11.86
CA GLN A 128 -10.36 -18.10 -13.16
C GLN A 128 -11.18 -19.36 -13.51
N THR A 129 -12.41 -19.50 -13.04
CA THR A 129 -13.42 -20.27 -13.79
C THR A 129 -14.28 -19.32 -14.63
N PRO A 130 -13.80 -18.83 -15.78
CA PRO A 130 -14.67 -18.44 -16.87
C PRO A 130 -15.05 -19.70 -17.67
N GLY A 131 -16.31 -20.12 -17.48
CA GLY A 131 -17.23 -20.71 -18.46
C GLY A 131 -16.80 -21.86 -19.37
N GLU A 132 -17.48 -23.00 -19.22
CA GLU A 132 -18.00 -23.79 -20.35
C GLU A 132 -19.19 -24.63 -19.86
N GLY A 133 -20.35 -24.47 -20.51
CA GLY A 133 -21.51 -25.37 -20.37
C GLY A 133 -22.81 -24.77 -19.85
N ALA A 134 -23.47 -23.91 -20.64
CA ALA A 134 -24.90 -24.06 -20.96
C ALA A 134 -25.33 -22.95 -21.93
N CYS A 135 -25.37 -23.35 -23.19
CA CYS A 135 -26.15 -22.74 -24.24
C CYS A 135 -27.63 -22.69 -23.82
N GLY A 136 -28.28 -21.55 -24.00
CA GLY A 136 -29.74 -21.47 -23.99
C GLY A 136 -30.29 -20.17 -23.44
N ARG A 137 -30.72 -19.31 -24.39
CA ARG A 137 -31.91 -18.44 -24.34
C ARG A 137 -31.64 -16.93 -24.40
N SER A 138 -31.17 -16.48 -25.57
CA SER A 138 -31.82 -15.36 -26.26
C SER A 138 -33.17 -15.84 -26.84
N GLU A 139 -34.11 -14.92 -27.09
CA GLU A 139 -35.53 -15.12 -27.40
C GLU A 139 -36.38 -15.41 -26.14
N ASP A 140 -37.44 -14.68 -25.80
CA ASP A 140 -38.27 -13.74 -26.54
C ASP A 140 -39.21 -13.05 -25.52
N ARG A 141 -39.59 -11.81 -25.82
CA ARG A 141 -40.92 -11.19 -25.62
C ARG A 141 -41.72 -11.29 -24.30
N ASP A 142 -42.16 -10.11 -23.88
CA ASP A 142 -43.55 -9.70 -23.64
C ASP A 142 -44.48 -10.55 -22.74
N GLY A 143 -44.99 -9.89 -21.69
CA GLY A 143 -46.40 -9.95 -21.26
C GLY A 143 -47.14 -11.29 -21.15
N CYS A 144 -47.25 -11.79 -19.92
CA CYS A 144 -48.36 -12.60 -19.32
C CYS A 144 -47.85 -13.06 -17.94
N GLN A 145 -48.48 -12.87 -16.79
CA GLN A 145 -49.79 -12.37 -16.36
C GLN A 145 -49.59 -11.42 -15.17
#